data_AF-A0ABD7UVK5-F1
#
_entry.id   AF-A0ABD7UVK5-F1
#
_cell.length_a   1.000
_cell.length_b   1.000
_cell.length_c   1.000
_cell.angle_alpha   90.00
_cell.angle_beta   90.00
_cell.angle_gamma   90.00
#
_symmetry.space_group_name_H-M   'P 1'
#
loop_
_entity.id
_entity.type
_entity.pdbx_description
1 polymer ?
#
loop_
_entity_poly.entity_id
_entity_poly.type
_entity_poly.pdbx_seq_one_letter_code
_entity_poly.pdbx_strand_id
1 'polypeptide(L)' 'MESFYKTLKRELVNDAHFATIKQAQLEIFKYSETYYNPKRLHSALGYLSPVEFEKNSYSLA' A
#
# COMPACT_ATOMS: atom_id res chain seq x y z
N MET A 1 -0.39 4.49 13.71
CA MET A 1 0.06 4.64 12.32
C MET A 1 0.61 3.30 11.84
N GLU A 2 -0.02 2.67 10.84
CA GLU A 2 0.56 1.50 10.18
C GLU A 2 1.69 1.98 9.25
N SER A 3 2.84 1.32 9.29
CA SER A 3 3.96 1.62 8.39
C SER A 3 3.81 0.81 7.11
N PHE A 4 3.89 1.49 5.95
CA PHE A 4 3.89 0.85 4.63
C PHE A 4 4.84 -0.34 4.57
N TYR A 5 6.08 -0.19 5.04
CA TYR A 5 7.08 -1.27 4.99
C TYR A 5 6.73 -2.48 5.86
N LYS A 6 6.12 -2.26 7.03
CA LYS A 6 5.68 -3.36 7.90
C LYS A 6 4.59 -4.16 7.20
N THR A 7 3.64 -3.45 6.60
CA THR A 7 2.51 -4.03 5.87
C THR A 7 2.98 -4.74 4.60
N LEU A 8 3.81 -4.09 3.78
CA LEU A 8 4.39 -4.66 2.57
C LEU A 8 5.11 -5.97 2.87
N LYS A 9 5.91 -6.00 3.95
CA LYS A 9 6.59 -7.23 4.35
C LYS A 9 5.60 -8.34 4.68
N ARG A 10 4.59 -8.03 5.50
CA ARG A 10 3.58 -9.00 5.94
C ARG A 10 2.70 -9.52 4.79
N GLU A 11 2.24 -8.64 3.92
CA GLU A 11 1.18 -8.94 2.93
C GLU A 11 1.75 -9.37 1.57
N LEU A 12 3.01 -9.02 1.26
CA LEU A 12 3.64 -9.35 -0.03
C LEU A 12 4.98 -10.08 0.10
N VAL A 13 5.89 -9.66 0.99
CA VAL A 13 7.30 -10.12 0.91
C VAL A 13 7.57 -11.41 1.68
N ASN A 14 6.99 -11.60 2.86
CA ASN A 14 7.40 -12.67 3.79
C ASN A 14 7.22 -14.09 3.22
N ASP A 15 6.20 -14.29 2.38
CA ASP A 15 5.89 -15.58 1.76
C ASP A 15 6.20 -15.61 0.24
N ALA A 16 6.72 -14.50 -0.31
CA ALA A 16 7.05 -14.42 -1.73
C ALA A 16 8.45 -14.95 -2.04
N HIS A 17 8.54 -15.66 -3.16
CA HIS A 17 9.80 -16.08 -3.76
C HIS A 17 9.95 -15.38 -5.11
N PHE A 18 10.77 -14.33 -5.15
CA PHE A 18 11.06 -13.62 -6.38
C PHE A 18 12.26 -14.24 -7.09
N ALA A 19 12.09 -14.63 -8.36
CA ALA A 19 13.17 -15.20 -9.15
C ALA A 19 14.23 -14.16 -9.53
N THR A 20 13.85 -12.87 -9.60
CA THR A 20 14.76 -11.77 -9.91
C THR A 20 14.40 -10.51 -9.12
N ILE A 21 15.39 -9.60 -8.96
CA ILE A 21 15.17 -8.27 -8.38
C ILE A 21 14.12 -7.49 -9.20
N LYS A 22 14.17 -7.60 -10.53
CA LYS A 22 13.21 -6.93 -11.43
C LYS A 22 11.77 -7.40 -11.17
N GLN A 23 11.57 -8.69 -10.93
CA GLN A 23 10.26 -9.22 -10.55
C GLN A 23 9.81 -8.66 -9.20
N ALA A 24 10.68 -8.65 -8.19
CA ALA A 24 10.36 -8.08 -6.88
C ALA A 24 9.94 -6.61 -6.99
N GLN A 25 10.68 -5.81 -7.77
CA GLN A 25 10.35 -4.40 -8.01
C GLN A 25 8.97 -4.23 -8.68
N LEU A 26 8.67 -5.05 -9.69
CA LEU A 26 7.38 -5.01 -10.37
C LEU A 26 6.22 -5.37 -9.44
N GLU A 27 6.37 -6.43 -8.63
CA GLU A 27 5.34 -6.85 -7.69
C GLU A 27 5.13 -5.83 -6.57
N ILE A 28 6.19 -5.21 -6.06
CA ILE A 28 6.08 -4.10 -5.09
C ILE A 28 5.36 -2.90 -5.70
N PHE A 29 5.72 -2.51 -6.93
CA PHE A 29 5.06 -1.42 -7.63
C PHE A 29 3.57 -1.71 -7.84
N LYS A 30 3.25 -2.91 -8.34
CA LYS A 30 1.87 -3.36 -8.55
C LYS A 30 1.09 -3.38 -7.24
N TYR A 31 1.67 -3.90 -6.17
CA TYR A 31 1.05 -3.90 -4.85
C TYR A 31 0.75 -2.47 -4.36
N SER A 32 1.71 -1.55 -4.52
CA SER A 32 1.54 -0.13 -4.15
C SER A 32 0.38 0.50 -4.91
N GLU A 33 0.39 0.41 -6.24
CA GLU A 33 -0.49 1.18 -7.12
C GLU A 33 -1.87 0.57 -7.30
N THR A 34 -2.00 -0.75 -7.18
CA THR A 34 -3.28 -1.45 -7.46
C THR A 34 -4.02 -1.88 -6.21
N TYR A 35 -3.36 -1.87 -5.06
CA TYR A 35 -3.91 -2.30 -3.78
C TYR A 35 -3.65 -1.33 -2.63
N TYR A 36 -2.39 -1.08 -2.26
CA TYR A 36 -2.09 -0.31 -1.06
C TYR A 36 -2.64 1.12 -1.12
N ASN A 37 -2.23 1.92 -2.11
CA ASN A 37 -2.64 3.32 -2.25
C ASN A 37 -4.15 3.48 -2.54
N PRO A 38 -4.76 2.73 -3.48
CA PRO A 38 -6.15 2.99 -3.87
C PRO A 38 -7.22 2.24 -3.06
N LYS A 39 -6.88 1.18 -2.31
CA LYS A 39 -7.89 0.25 -1.75
C LYS A 39 -7.66 -0.15 -0.30
N ARG A 40 -6.41 -0.21 0.16
CA ARG A 40 -6.13 -0.74 1.49
C ARG A 40 -6.62 0.23 2.56
N LEU A 41 -7.51 -0.23 3.43
CA LEU A 41 -8.06 0.59 4.49
C LEU A 41 -7.07 0.70 5.66
N HIS A 42 -6.95 1.90 6.21
CA HIS A 42 -6.14 2.17 7.39
C HIS A 42 -7.02 2.66 8.53
N SER A 43 -6.99 1.96 9.68
CA SER A 43 -7.77 2.37 10.85
C SER A 43 -7.38 3.77 11.35
N ALA A 44 -6.11 4.14 11.21
CA ALA A 44 -5.61 5.47 11.53
C ALA A 44 -6.10 6.58 10.57
N LEU A 45 -6.58 6.21 9.37
CA LEU A 45 -7.15 7.14 8.39
C LEU A 45 -8.69 7.11 8.41
N GLY A 46 -9.30 6.59 9.49
CA GLY A 46 -10.76 6.47 9.57
C GLY A 46 -11.31 5.40 8.63
N TYR A 47 -10.56 4.32 8.40
CA TYR A 47 -10.89 3.26 7.44
C TYR A 47 -11.02 3.76 6.00
N LEU A 48 -10.14 4.70 5.62
CA LEU A 48 -9.94 5.14 4.24
C LEU A 48 -8.63 4.57 3.69
N SER A 49 -8.57 4.44 2.36
CA SER A 49 -7.28 4.25 1.68
C SER A 49 -6.46 5.55 1.67
N PRO A 50 -5.13 5.47 1.48
CA PRO A 50 -4.29 6.67 1.38
C PRO A 50 -4.81 7.68 0.34
N VAL A 51 -5.20 7.19 -0.85
CA VAL A 51 -5.73 8.06 -1.92
C VAL A 51 -7.07 8.70 -1.53
N GLU A 52 -7.97 7.96 -0.87
CA GLU A 52 -9.24 8.53 -0.39
C GLU A 52 -9.01 9.57 0.71
N PHE A 53 -8.09 9.30 1.63
CA PHE A 53 -7.73 10.22 2.70
C PHE A 53 -7.15 11.53 2.15
N GLU A 54 -6.24 11.44 1.17
CA GLU A 54 -5.68 12.61 0.49
C GLU A 54 -6.78 13.39 -0.24
N LYS A 55 -7.65 12.72 -1.02
CA LYS A 55 -8.79 13.36 -1.69
C LYS A 55 -9.70 14.10 -0.73
N ASN A 56 -10.04 13.49 0.41
CA ASN A 56 -10.89 14.12 1.42
C ASN A 56 -10.19 15.33 2.07
N SER A 57 -8.87 15.24 2.28
CA SER A 57 -8.07 16.34 2.82
C SER A 57 -8.04 17.55 1.87
N TYR A 58 -7.91 17.33 0.56
CA TYR A 58 -7.95 18.40 -0.44
C TYR A 58 -9.35 18.95 -0.70
N SER A 59 -10.41 18.18 -0.45
CA SER A 59 -11.81 18.67 -0.60
C SER A 59 -12.26 19.62 0.53
N LEU A 60 -11.51 19.65 1.63
CA LEU A 60 -11.76 20.49 2.80
C LEU A 60 -10.86 21.74 2.86
N ALA A 61 -9.99 21.93 1.86
CA ALA A 61 -9.08 23.07 1.71
C ALA A 61 -9.58 24.01 0.60
#